data_AF-A0A965UHV6-F1
#
_entry.id   AF-A0A965UHV6-F1
#
_cell.length_a   1.000
_cell.length_b   1.000
_cell.length_c   1.000
_cell.angle_alpha   90.00
_cell.angle_beta   90.00
_cell.angle_gamma   90.00
#
_symmetry.space_group_name_H-M   'P 1'
#
loop_
_entity.id
_entity.type
_entity.pdbx_description
1 polymer ?
#
loop_
_entity_poly.entity_id
_entity_poly.type
_entity_poly.pdbx_seq_one_letter_code
_entity_poly.pdbx_strand_id
1 'polypeptide(L)'
;MFPGLIVAALLTLPAPARSAEPAPEVPASMCPADPALGRLVAASDLVVIGRLPAPSQGRPTALRDYVDLPVEGIDTLKGAAAGSLAVRVFSGDRPYMPSNAALAETAGTPVLMFLTRVDEAPAGYYFAGYTPSALRAASPAEVAGTAAEIARQDTVIGQWRRDETLPHYTEVKALVDRLGSVRGAQQQAVFDRIEALGEEAVPAIVALMDDRRRLADQRMTLVNHATDAFEGMRHYGPEEVVDALAAILNQITGQSFGAIMNGGSEAERTGAVAGWRVYAADLACPKP
;
A
#
# COMPACT_ATOMS: atom_id res chain seq x y z
N MET A 1 28.60 -62.53 -39.50
CA MET A 1 29.23 -61.18 -39.52
C MET A 1 28.16 -60.21 -40.03
N PHE A 2 27.98 -59.10 -39.32
CA PHE A 2 26.70 -58.41 -39.06
C PHE A 2 25.92 -57.82 -40.26
N PRO A 3 24.57 -57.78 -40.20
CA PRO A 3 23.74 -57.02 -41.11
C PRO A 3 23.65 -55.54 -40.69
N GLY A 4 23.53 -54.64 -41.67
CA GLY A 4 23.40 -53.20 -41.48
C GLY A 4 21.99 -52.79 -41.05
N LEU A 5 21.91 -51.90 -40.07
CA LEU A 5 20.69 -51.25 -39.59
C LEU A 5 20.66 -49.81 -40.12
N ILE A 6 19.64 -49.47 -40.91
CA ILE A 6 19.35 -48.09 -41.32
C ILE A 6 18.42 -47.48 -40.25
N VAL A 7 18.88 -46.44 -39.56
CA VAL A 7 18.07 -45.66 -38.61
C VAL A 7 17.52 -44.43 -39.35
N ALA A 8 16.20 -44.38 -39.52
CA ALA A 8 15.50 -43.21 -40.03
C ALA A 8 15.33 -42.18 -38.89
N ALA A 9 15.91 -40.99 -39.06
CA ALA A 9 15.70 -39.87 -38.16
C ALA A 9 14.39 -39.14 -38.53
N LEU A 10 13.40 -39.19 -37.64
CA LEU A 10 12.22 -38.33 -37.71
C LEU A 10 12.61 -36.91 -37.23
N LEU A 11 12.66 -35.97 -38.17
CA LEU A 11 12.72 -34.54 -37.89
C LEU A 11 11.34 -34.05 -37.46
N THR A 12 11.15 -33.82 -36.16
CA THR A 12 10.00 -33.06 -35.64
C THR A 12 10.22 -31.57 -35.90
N LEU A 13 9.39 -30.98 -36.75
CA LEU A 13 9.36 -29.53 -36.96
C LEU A 13 8.79 -28.82 -35.71
N PRO A 14 9.35 -27.68 -35.30
CA PRO A 14 8.80 -26.87 -34.22
C PRO A 14 7.45 -26.26 -34.64
N ALA A 15 6.48 -26.29 -33.71
CA ALA A 15 5.20 -25.63 -33.91
C ALA A 15 5.39 -24.11 -34.07
N PRO A 16 4.60 -23.44 -34.92
CA PRO A 16 4.67 -22.00 -35.06
C PRO A 16 4.33 -21.33 -33.73
N ALA A 17 5.18 -20.40 -33.29
CA ALA A 17 4.92 -19.54 -32.15
C ALA A 17 3.60 -18.79 -32.41
N ARG A 18 2.58 -19.03 -31.58
CA ARG A 18 1.40 -18.18 -31.53
C ARG A 18 1.89 -16.79 -31.13
N SER A 19 1.77 -15.82 -32.03
CA SER A 19 1.88 -14.41 -31.69
C SER A 19 0.93 -14.15 -30.52
N ALA A 20 1.47 -13.76 -29.37
CA ALA A 20 0.67 -13.32 -28.24
C ALA A 20 -0.15 -12.12 -28.72
N GLU A 21 -1.47 -12.23 -28.63
CA GLU A 21 -2.37 -11.11 -28.83
C GLU A 21 -1.98 -10.01 -27.83
N PRO A 22 -1.82 -8.75 -28.26
CA PRO A 22 -1.42 -7.68 -27.34
C PRO A 22 -2.42 -7.60 -26.20
N ALA A 23 -1.92 -7.54 -24.97
CA ALA A 23 -2.76 -7.38 -23.79
C ALA A 23 -3.68 -6.16 -23.98
N PRO A 24 -4.95 -6.23 -23.56
CA PRO A 24 -5.88 -5.11 -23.70
C PRO A 24 -5.27 -3.88 -23.05
N GLU A 25 -5.15 -2.79 -23.81
CA GLU A 25 -4.59 -1.53 -23.31
C GLU A 25 -5.50 -0.98 -22.21
N VAL A 26 -4.90 -0.67 -21.05
CA VAL A 26 -5.60 0.01 -19.96
C VAL A 26 -6.03 1.39 -20.45
N PRO A 27 -7.32 1.76 -20.36
CA PRO A 27 -7.76 3.09 -20.77
C PRO A 27 -6.96 4.17 -20.04
N ALA A 28 -6.49 5.20 -20.75
CA ALA A 28 -5.67 6.25 -20.14
C ALA A 28 -6.36 6.95 -18.95
N SER A 29 -7.70 6.99 -18.94
CA SER A 29 -8.52 7.50 -17.82
C SER A 29 -8.41 6.68 -16.54
N MET A 30 -7.94 5.44 -16.62
CA MET A 30 -7.68 4.56 -15.47
C MET A 30 -6.28 4.76 -14.90
N CYS A 31 -5.42 5.52 -15.56
CA CYS A 31 -4.07 5.81 -15.09
C CYS A 31 -4.01 7.12 -14.31
N PRO A 32 -3.19 7.20 -13.25
CA PRO A 32 -3.03 8.43 -12.48
C PRO A 32 -2.33 9.48 -13.35
N ALA A 33 -2.89 10.70 -13.38
CA ALA A 33 -2.24 11.84 -14.04
C ALA A 33 -0.94 12.25 -13.33
N ASP A 34 -0.91 12.11 -12.00
CA ASP A 34 0.28 12.25 -11.15
C ASP A 34 0.41 10.99 -10.29
N PRO A 35 1.37 10.09 -10.59
CA PRO A 35 1.58 8.87 -9.81
C PRO A 35 1.91 9.11 -8.33
N ALA A 36 2.54 10.24 -7.98
CA ALA A 36 2.86 10.56 -6.59
C ALA A 36 1.60 10.98 -5.81
N LEU A 37 0.74 11.80 -6.42
CA LEU A 37 -0.57 12.12 -5.87
C LEU A 37 -1.44 10.85 -5.76
N GLY A 38 -1.44 9.99 -6.79
CA GLY A 38 -2.20 8.74 -6.77
C GLY A 38 -1.84 7.85 -5.58
N ARG A 39 -0.54 7.61 -5.36
CA ARG A 39 -0.07 6.87 -4.18
C ARG A 39 -0.46 7.53 -2.86
N LEU A 40 -0.36 8.86 -2.79
CA LEU A 40 -0.71 9.60 -1.57
C LEU A 40 -2.22 9.51 -1.25
N VAL A 41 -3.08 9.67 -2.25
CA VAL A 41 -4.53 9.49 -2.09
C VAL A 41 -4.84 8.05 -1.70
N ALA A 42 -4.18 7.06 -2.31
CA ALA A 42 -4.38 5.64 -2.00
C ALA A 42 -3.96 5.31 -0.56
N ALA A 43 -2.92 5.95 -0.04
CA ALA A 43 -2.46 5.81 1.34
C ALA A 43 -3.28 6.60 2.38
N SER A 44 -4.25 7.41 1.93
CA SER A 44 -5.07 8.26 2.80
C SER A 44 -6.43 7.62 3.07
N ASP A 45 -6.76 7.44 4.35
CA ASP A 45 -8.11 7.09 4.81
C ASP A 45 -9.06 8.30 4.75
N LEU A 46 -8.49 9.50 4.91
CA LEU A 46 -9.21 10.76 4.97
C LEU A 46 -8.43 11.83 4.19
N VAL A 47 -9.11 12.56 3.32
CA VAL A 47 -8.56 13.75 2.64
C VAL A 47 -9.48 14.92 2.92
N VAL A 48 -8.95 15.98 3.52
CA VAL A 48 -9.73 17.13 3.98
C VAL A 48 -9.04 18.44 3.61
N ILE A 49 -9.86 19.48 3.47
CA ILE A 49 -9.43 20.87 3.50
C ILE A 49 -9.77 21.41 4.88
N GLY A 50 -8.83 22.08 5.52
CA GLY A 50 -9.06 22.68 6.84
C GLY A 50 -7.94 23.62 7.24
N ARG A 51 -7.99 24.12 8.46
CA ARG A 51 -6.94 24.98 9.04
C ARG A 51 -6.35 24.28 10.25
N LEU A 52 -5.02 24.23 10.31
CA LEU A 52 -4.29 23.79 11.49
C LEU A 52 -3.78 25.02 12.25
N PRO A 53 -3.77 25.01 13.59
CA PRO A 53 -3.02 25.98 14.36
C PRO A 53 -1.51 25.71 14.22
N ALA A 54 -0.68 26.64 14.69
CA ALA A 54 0.77 26.42 14.73
C ALA A 54 1.10 25.25 15.68
N PRO A 55 2.14 24.44 15.43
CA PRO A 55 2.50 23.31 16.29
C PRO A 55 2.69 23.68 17.78
N SER A 56 3.20 24.89 18.06
CA SER A 56 3.38 25.42 19.43
C SER A 56 2.07 25.64 20.20
N GLN A 57 0.93 25.61 19.51
CA GLN A 57 -0.41 25.74 20.08
C GLN A 57 -1.12 24.39 20.22
N GLY A 58 -0.45 23.30 19.84
CA GLY A 58 -0.97 21.95 19.98
C GLY A 58 -1.17 21.52 21.43
N ARG A 59 -2.10 20.59 21.66
CA ARG A 59 -2.29 20.00 22.98
C ARG A 59 -1.25 18.90 23.18
N PRO A 60 -0.40 18.97 24.23
CA PRO A 60 0.52 17.88 24.53
C PRO A 60 -0.26 16.60 24.77
N THR A 61 0.18 15.50 24.18
CA THR A 61 -0.36 14.18 24.54
C THR A 61 0.34 13.66 25.80
N ALA A 62 -0.23 12.63 26.44
CA ALA A 62 0.43 11.97 27.57
C ALA A 62 1.80 11.37 27.19
N LEU A 63 2.02 11.12 25.89
CA LEU A 63 3.30 10.75 25.30
C LEU A 63 4.07 12.02 24.91
N ARG A 64 5.31 12.13 25.37
CA ARG A 64 6.10 13.38 25.27
C ARG A 64 6.52 13.78 23.85
N ASP A 65 6.29 12.93 22.86
CA ASP A 65 6.83 13.12 21.52
C ASP A 65 5.79 13.64 20.52
N TYR A 66 4.55 13.87 20.95
CA TYR A 66 3.45 14.28 20.07
C TYR A 66 2.60 15.41 20.64
N VAL A 67 2.06 16.21 19.72
CA VAL A 67 0.97 17.16 19.95
C VAL A 67 -0.20 16.84 19.03
N ASP A 68 -1.42 16.99 19.56
CA ASP A 68 -2.63 16.91 18.75
C ASP A 68 -3.03 18.33 18.31
N LEU A 69 -3.13 18.54 17.01
CA LEU A 69 -3.53 19.79 16.37
C LEU A 69 -4.99 19.70 15.92
N PRO A 70 -5.94 20.42 16.53
CA PRO A 70 -7.33 20.41 16.08
C PRO A 70 -7.44 21.04 14.69
N VAL A 71 -8.25 20.43 13.81
CA VAL A 71 -8.53 20.94 12.47
C VAL A 71 -9.80 21.78 12.51
N GLU A 72 -9.72 23.01 12.02
CA GLU A 72 -10.86 23.93 11.95
C GLU A 72 -11.41 24.06 10.52
N GLY A 73 -12.73 24.25 10.41
CA GLY A 73 -13.40 24.50 9.12
C GLY A 73 -13.22 23.37 8.11
N ILE A 74 -13.46 22.13 8.56
CA ILE A 74 -13.22 20.90 7.80
C ILE A 74 -14.21 20.78 6.64
N ASP A 75 -13.67 20.66 5.43
CA ASP A 75 -14.36 20.18 4.23
C ASP A 75 -13.73 18.85 3.81
N THR A 76 -14.54 17.83 3.50
CA THR A 76 -14.05 16.46 3.29
C THR A 76 -14.15 16.08 1.82
N LEU A 77 -13.00 15.67 1.24
CA LEU A 77 -12.93 15.20 -0.14
C LEU A 77 -12.97 13.67 -0.25
N LYS A 78 -12.35 12.96 0.70
CA LYS A 78 -12.33 11.48 0.77
C LYS A 78 -12.55 11.02 2.20
N GLY A 79 -13.32 9.95 2.37
CA GLY A 79 -13.61 9.36 3.68
C GLY A 79 -14.69 10.13 4.45
N ALA A 80 -14.86 9.80 5.73
CA ALA A 80 -15.83 10.46 6.61
C ALA A 80 -15.12 11.01 7.85
N ALA A 81 -15.03 12.33 7.95
CA ALA A 81 -14.60 12.98 9.20
C ALA A 81 -15.75 12.96 10.21
N ALA A 82 -15.58 12.24 11.31
CA ALA A 82 -16.58 12.24 12.40
C ALA A 82 -16.35 13.43 13.33
N GLY A 83 -17.16 14.48 13.22
CA GLY A 83 -17.18 15.58 14.18
C GLY A 83 -15.87 16.37 14.25
N SER A 84 -15.24 16.42 15.43
CA SER A 84 -13.96 17.11 15.65
C SER A 84 -12.78 16.25 15.17
N LEU A 85 -11.98 16.77 14.24
CA LEU A 85 -10.76 16.14 13.77
C LEU A 85 -9.54 16.77 14.45
N ALA A 86 -8.58 15.94 14.84
CA ALA A 86 -7.25 16.40 15.25
C ALA A 86 -6.19 15.56 14.55
N VAL A 87 -5.14 16.22 14.09
CA VAL A 87 -3.98 15.58 13.45
C VAL A 87 -2.86 15.52 14.48
N ARG A 88 -2.31 14.34 14.67
CA ARG A 88 -1.16 14.13 15.54
C ARG A 88 0.13 14.45 14.79
N VAL A 89 0.95 15.29 15.41
CA VAL A 89 2.23 15.74 14.88
C VAL A 89 3.32 15.48 15.92
N PHE A 90 4.48 15.01 15.48
CA PHE A 90 5.62 14.86 16.38
C PHE A 90 6.18 16.23 16.78
N SER A 91 6.59 16.37 18.03
CA SER A 91 7.22 17.62 18.52
C SER A 91 8.56 17.92 17.86
N GLY A 92 9.25 16.89 17.33
CA GLY A 92 10.46 17.03 16.52
C GLY A 92 10.22 16.72 15.05
N ASP A 93 11.00 17.33 14.17
CA ASP A 93 10.91 17.08 12.74
C ASP A 93 11.27 15.62 12.42
N ARG A 94 10.53 15.05 11.46
CA ARG A 94 10.76 13.72 10.90
C ARG A 94 10.80 13.83 9.37
N PRO A 95 11.71 13.12 8.69
CA PRO A 95 11.86 13.25 7.23
C PRO A 95 10.65 12.73 6.44
N TYR A 96 9.81 11.90 7.06
CA TYR A 96 8.67 11.22 6.44
C TYR A 96 7.32 11.90 6.71
N MET A 97 7.30 13.16 7.14
CA MET A 97 6.07 13.91 7.36
C MET A 97 6.30 15.42 7.13
N PRO A 98 5.26 16.25 7.05
CA PRO A 98 5.41 17.70 7.01
C PRO A 98 6.24 18.23 8.18
N SER A 99 7.19 19.11 7.92
CA SER A 99 8.02 19.69 8.98
C SER A 99 7.22 20.66 9.86
N ASN A 100 7.67 20.86 11.08
CA ASN A 100 7.12 21.86 11.99
C ASN A 100 7.18 23.27 11.42
N ALA A 101 8.21 23.57 10.61
CA ALA A 101 8.30 24.83 9.88
C ALA A 101 7.17 24.96 8.82
N ALA A 102 6.95 23.92 8.00
CA ALA A 102 5.88 23.94 7.01
C ALA A 102 4.48 24.02 7.65
N LEU A 103 4.28 23.36 8.79
CA LEU A 103 3.05 23.47 9.59
C LEU A 103 2.86 24.89 10.17
N ALA A 104 3.94 25.52 10.63
CA ALA A 104 3.88 26.89 11.14
C ALA A 104 3.62 27.92 10.02
N GLU A 105 4.22 27.74 8.85
CA GLU A 105 4.03 28.61 7.68
C GLU A 105 2.59 28.58 7.16
N THR A 106 1.91 27.45 7.30
CA THR A 106 0.54 27.25 6.83
C THR A 106 -0.51 27.46 7.93
N ALA A 107 -0.08 27.79 9.15
CA ALA A 107 -0.97 27.92 10.30
C ALA A 107 -2.11 28.93 10.07
N GLY A 108 -3.34 28.52 10.36
CA GLY A 108 -4.56 29.32 10.17
C GLY A 108 -5.00 29.51 8.72
N THR A 109 -4.26 29.00 7.74
CA THR A 109 -4.62 29.07 6.31
C THR A 109 -5.28 27.76 5.85
N PRO A 110 -6.18 27.79 4.86
CA PRO A 110 -6.73 26.56 4.28
C PRO A 110 -5.64 25.71 3.63
N VAL A 111 -5.51 24.49 4.12
CA VAL A 111 -4.58 23.47 3.63
C VAL A 111 -5.33 22.19 3.28
N LEU A 112 -4.84 21.52 2.25
CA LEU A 112 -5.23 20.18 1.89
C LEU A 112 -4.36 19.20 2.70
N MET A 113 -5.01 18.31 3.45
CA MET A 113 -4.37 17.34 4.33
C MET A 113 -4.74 15.92 3.90
N PHE A 114 -3.72 15.10 3.72
CA PHE A 114 -3.81 13.68 3.40
C PHE A 114 -3.51 12.90 4.67
N LEU A 115 -4.53 12.20 5.21
CA LEU A 115 -4.49 11.63 6.54
C LEU A 115 -4.72 10.13 6.51
N THR A 116 -3.96 9.41 7.32
CA THR A 116 -4.18 7.99 7.64
C THR A 116 -4.62 7.86 9.09
N ARG A 117 -5.56 6.94 9.33
CA ARG A 117 -6.04 6.61 10.68
C ARG A 117 -5.19 5.48 11.23
N VAL A 118 -4.76 5.63 12.47
CA VAL A 118 -4.22 4.55 13.27
C VAL A 118 -5.20 4.30 14.41
N ASP A 119 -5.74 3.10 14.50
CA ASP A 119 -6.70 2.73 15.54
C ASP A 119 -6.01 2.13 16.78
N GLU A 120 -4.80 1.59 16.62
CA GLU A 120 -3.98 1.10 17.71
C GLU A 120 -3.24 2.22 18.45
N ALA A 121 -2.92 1.99 19.73
CA ALA A 121 -2.31 3.01 20.56
C ALA A 121 -0.88 3.37 20.06
N PRO A 122 -0.57 4.66 19.86
CA PRO A 122 -1.43 5.80 20.14
C PRO A 122 -2.35 6.12 18.95
N ALA A 123 -3.65 5.91 19.14
CA ALA A 123 -4.65 6.06 18.10
C ALA A 123 -4.83 7.53 17.70
N GLY A 124 -5.15 7.79 16.43
CA GLY A 124 -5.36 9.12 15.90
C GLY A 124 -5.14 9.22 14.40
N TYR A 125 -5.25 10.44 13.88
CA TYR A 125 -4.92 10.73 12.49
C TYR A 125 -3.50 11.26 12.36
N TYR A 126 -2.75 10.71 11.40
CA TYR A 126 -1.40 11.12 11.05
C TYR A 126 -1.36 11.53 9.58
N PHE A 127 -0.31 12.25 9.19
CA PHE A 127 -0.06 12.51 7.77
C PHE A 127 0.26 11.20 7.02
N ALA A 128 -0.43 10.99 5.90
CA ALA A 128 -0.36 9.78 5.11
C ALA A 128 0.91 9.68 4.24
N GLY A 129 1.19 8.47 3.76
CA GLY A 129 2.17 8.23 2.69
C GLY A 129 3.63 8.44 3.04
N TYR A 130 3.97 8.62 4.32
CA TYR A 130 5.36 8.82 4.79
C TYR A 130 6.10 9.93 4.02
N THR A 131 5.40 11.03 3.71
CA THR A 131 5.92 12.11 2.87
C THR A 131 5.55 13.51 3.40
N PRO A 132 6.44 14.51 3.26
CA PRO A 132 6.09 15.91 3.49
C PRO A 132 4.96 16.42 2.60
N SER A 133 4.75 15.80 1.43
CA SER A 133 3.70 16.19 0.47
C SER A 133 2.27 15.90 0.93
N ALA A 134 2.10 15.30 2.12
CA ALA A 134 0.81 15.05 2.76
C ALA A 134 0.14 16.33 3.32
N LEU A 135 0.85 17.45 3.30
CA LEU A 135 0.32 18.79 3.57
C LEU A 135 0.56 19.66 2.34
N ARG A 136 -0.49 20.24 1.77
CA ARG A 136 -0.40 21.11 0.59
C ARG A 136 -1.26 22.37 0.77
N ALA A 137 -0.92 23.42 0.04
CA ALA A 137 -1.81 24.58 -0.06
C ALA A 137 -3.12 24.17 -0.75
N ALA A 138 -4.26 24.60 -0.21
CA ALA A 138 -5.58 24.31 -0.78
C ALA A 138 -5.90 25.24 -1.97
N SER A 139 -5.05 25.24 -3.01
CA SER A 139 -5.33 25.98 -4.24
C SER A 139 -6.44 25.31 -5.04
N PRO A 140 -7.22 26.05 -5.87
CA PRO A 140 -8.26 25.44 -6.70
C PRO A 140 -7.76 24.30 -7.60
N ALA A 141 -6.53 24.43 -8.12
CA ALA A 141 -5.91 23.41 -8.96
C ALA A 141 -5.55 22.14 -8.16
N GLU A 142 -4.94 22.27 -6.97
CA GLU A 142 -4.61 21.13 -6.11
C GLU A 142 -5.87 20.40 -5.64
N VAL A 143 -6.92 21.14 -5.26
CA VAL A 143 -8.21 20.56 -4.84
C VAL A 143 -8.87 19.82 -5.99
N ALA A 144 -8.94 20.42 -7.18
CA ALA A 144 -9.53 19.78 -8.35
C ALA A 144 -8.75 18.53 -8.79
N GLY A 145 -7.42 18.59 -8.81
CA GLY A 145 -6.57 17.44 -9.14
C GLY A 145 -6.74 16.29 -8.13
N THR A 146 -6.82 16.62 -6.84
CA THR A 146 -7.05 15.63 -5.79
C THR A 146 -8.43 14.99 -5.88
N ALA A 147 -9.48 15.79 -6.12
CA ALA A 147 -10.84 15.28 -6.31
C ALA A 147 -10.95 14.38 -7.54
N ALA A 148 -10.27 14.73 -8.65
CA ALA A 148 -10.22 13.89 -9.84
C ALA A 148 -9.51 12.55 -9.57
N GLU A 149 -8.41 12.57 -8.83
CA GLU A 149 -7.70 11.34 -8.45
C GLU A 149 -8.52 10.45 -7.51
N ILE A 150 -9.24 11.05 -6.55
CA ILE A 150 -10.19 10.31 -5.69
C ILE A 150 -11.24 9.59 -6.55
N ALA A 151 -11.88 10.30 -7.48
CA ALA A 151 -12.90 9.73 -8.36
C ALA A 151 -12.35 8.60 -9.26
N ARG A 152 -11.09 8.72 -9.72
CA ARG A 152 -10.41 7.66 -10.46
C ARG A 152 -10.24 6.42 -9.57
N GLN A 153 -9.74 6.58 -8.35
CA GLN A 153 -9.54 5.46 -7.43
C GLN A 153 -10.85 4.78 -7.05
N ASP A 154 -11.93 5.55 -6.83
CA ASP A 154 -13.26 4.99 -6.60
C ASP A 154 -13.72 4.11 -7.77
N THR A 155 -13.43 4.53 -9.00
CA THR A 155 -13.70 3.75 -10.22
C THR A 155 -12.89 2.46 -10.25
N VAL A 156 -11.58 2.54 -10.00
CA VAL A 156 -10.67 1.38 -9.93
C VAL A 156 -11.17 0.36 -8.89
N ILE A 157 -11.53 0.83 -7.70
CA ILE A 157 -12.02 -0.03 -6.62
C ILE A 157 -13.38 -0.64 -6.96
N GLY A 158 -14.32 0.15 -7.50
CA GLY A 158 -15.65 -0.35 -7.88
C GLY A 158 -15.58 -1.41 -8.98
N GLN A 159 -14.60 -1.29 -9.89
CA GLN A 159 -14.38 -2.23 -10.98
C GLN A 159 -13.45 -3.39 -10.61
N TRP A 160 -12.79 -3.35 -9.45
CA TRP A 160 -11.80 -4.36 -9.07
C TRP A 160 -12.39 -5.77 -9.08
N ARG A 161 -11.75 -6.68 -9.80
CA ARG A 161 -12.05 -8.11 -9.80
C ARG A 161 -10.75 -8.87 -9.61
N ARG A 162 -10.84 -9.98 -8.89
CA ARG A 162 -9.73 -10.92 -8.81
C ARG A 162 -9.50 -11.52 -10.19
N ASP A 163 -8.28 -11.36 -10.70
CA ASP A 163 -7.84 -11.99 -11.93
C ASP A 163 -6.98 -13.21 -11.59
N GLU A 164 -7.46 -14.40 -11.95
CA GLU A 164 -6.78 -15.67 -11.68
C GLU A 164 -5.73 -16.01 -12.76
N THR A 165 -5.64 -15.20 -13.81
CA THR A 165 -4.69 -15.37 -14.93
C THR A 165 -3.38 -14.64 -14.71
N LEU A 166 -3.26 -13.89 -13.61
CA LEU A 166 -2.05 -13.14 -13.27
C LEU A 166 -0.82 -14.07 -13.13
N PRO A 167 0.39 -13.58 -13.49
CA PRO A 167 1.62 -14.28 -13.20
C PRO A 167 1.71 -14.71 -11.73
N HIS A 168 2.19 -15.93 -11.49
CA HIS A 168 2.30 -16.55 -10.17
C HIS A 168 0.99 -16.75 -9.38
N TYR A 169 -0.20 -16.45 -9.93
CA TYR A 169 -1.46 -16.56 -9.17
C TYR A 169 -1.65 -17.92 -8.49
N THR A 170 -1.49 -19.01 -9.23
CA THR A 170 -1.63 -20.38 -8.69
C THR A 170 -0.62 -20.68 -7.58
N GLU A 171 0.62 -20.19 -7.72
CA GLU A 171 1.69 -20.40 -6.76
C GLU A 171 1.45 -19.59 -5.47
N VAL A 172 1.13 -18.30 -5.60
CA VAL A 172 0.77 -17.43 -4.47
C VAL A 172 -0.45 -17.99 -3.75
N LYS A 173 -1.48 -18.43 -4.48
CA LYS A 173 -2.67 -19.02 -3.88
C LYS A 173 -2.33 -20.25 -3.05
N ALA A 174 -1.53 -21.17 -3.59
CA ALA A 174 -1.12 -22.37 -2.86
C ALA A 174 -0.32 -22.04 -1.58
N LEU A 175 0.49 -20.98 -1.60
CA LEU A 175 1.23 -20.50 -0.43
C LEU A 175 0.28 -19.87 0.61
N VAL A 176 -0.62 -18.98 0.18
CA VAL A 176 -1.61 -18.32 1.04
C VAL A 176 -2.58 -19.32 1.68
N ASP A 177 -3.07 -20.30 0.94
CA ASP A 177 -3.95 -21.34 1.45
C ASP A 177 -3.31 -22.11 2.63
N ARG A 178 -1.98 -22.32 2.58
CA ARG A 178 -1.21 -23.01 3.63
C ARG A 178 -1.08 -22.22 4.92
N LEU A 179 -1.09 -20.88 4.90
CA LEU A 179 -0.81 -20.04 6.08
C LEU A 179 -1.75 -20.31 7.26
N GLY A 180 -2.98 -20.77 7.02
CA GLY A 180 -3.92 -21.16 8.09
C GLY A 180 -3.63 -22.53 8.75
N SER A 181 -2.61 -23.26 8.30
CA SER A 181 -2.33 -24.65 8.71
C SER A 181 -0.90 -24.90 9.19
N VAL A 182 -0.02 -23.91 9.04
CA VAL A 182 1.40 -23.97 9.42
C VAL A 182 1.70 -22.95 10.52
N ARG A 183 2.82 -23.13 11.24
CA ARG A 183 3.25 -22.24 12.34
C ARG A 183 4.77 -22.21 12.48
N GLY A 184 5.31 -21.23 13.21
CA GLY A 184 6.75 -21.11 13.46
C GLY A 184 7.57 -21.12 12.17
N ALA A 185 8.65 -21.91 12.14
CA ALA A 185 9.55 -21.98 10.99
C ALA A 185 8.87 -22.38 9.67
N GLN A 186 7.80 -23.19 9.72
CA GLN A 186 7.06 -23.55 8.50
C GLN A 186 6.24 -22.39 7.94
N GLN A 187 5.68 -21.55 8.81
CA GLN A 187 4.96 -20.34 8.41
C GLN A 187 5.94 -19.30 7.86
N GLN A 188 7.07 -19.09 8.55
CA GLN A 188 8.13 -18.21 8.06
C GLN A 188 8.63 -18.64 6.66
N ALA A 189 8.87 -19.93 6.45
CA ALA A 189 9.26 -20.44 5.13
C ALA A 189 8.18 -20.26 4.04
N VAL A 190 6.92 -20.05 4.40
CA VAL A 190 5.89 -19.65 3.44
C VAL A 190 6.00 -18.16 3.10
N PHE A 191 6.20 -17.30 4.11
CA PHE A 191 6.46 -15.88 3.89
C PHE A 191 7.68 -15.64 3.00
N ASP A 192 8.81 -16.29 3.32
CA ASP A 192 10.05 -16.20 2.54
C ASP A 192 9.84 -16.60 1.07
N ARG A 193 9.00 -17.62 0.83
CA ARG A 193 8.67 -18.06 -0.53
C ARG A 193 7.80 -17.08 -1.28
N ILE A 194 6.82 -16.44 -0.63
CA ILE A 194 6.00 -15.41 -1.26
C ILE A 194 6.88 -14.19 -1.59
N GLU A 195 7.73 -13.75 -0.66
CA GLU A 195 8.68 -12.65 -0.88
C GLU A 195 9.63 -12.95 -2.06
N ALA A 196 10.17 -14.16 -2.13
CA ALA A 196 11.11 -14.57 -3.18
C ALA A 196 10.51 -14.58 -4.61
N LEU A 197 9.18 -14.53 -4.76
CA LEU A 197 8.55 -14.38 -6.08
C LEU A 197 8.75 -12.98 -6.68
N GLY A 198 9.07 -11.98 -5.85
CA GLY A 198 9.46 -10.64 -6.28
C GLY A 198 8.35 -9.82 -6.95
N GLU A 199 8.76 -8.80 -7.71
CA GLU A 199 7.87 -7.80 -8.30
C GLU A 199 6.82 -8.40 -9.25
N GLU A 200 7.16 -9.46 -10.00
CA GLU A 200 6.25 -10.10 -10.95
C GLU A 200 5.02 -10.73 -10.29
N ALA A 201 5.12 -11.14 -9.02
CA ALA A 201 4.02 -11.72 -8.26
C ALA A 201 3.14 -10.69 -7.54
N VAL A 202 3.53 -9.40 -7.49
CA VAL A 202 2.81 -8.36 -6.77
C VAL A 202 1.31 -8.30 -7.15
N PRO A 203 0.93 -8.30 -8.44
CA PRO A 203 -0.49 -8.31 -8.81
C PRO A 203 -1.24 -9.51 -8.23
N ALA A 204 -0.65 -10.71 -8.26
CA ALA A 204 -1.25 -11.93 -7.73
C ALA A 204 -1.37 -11.90 -6.19
N ILE A 205 -0.37 -11.36 -5.50
CA ILE A 205 -0.43 -11.17 -4.05
C ILE A 205 -1.58 -10.23 -3.69
N VAL A 206 -1.71 -9.08 -4.36
CA VAL A 206 -2.84 -8.14 -4.16
C VAL A 206 -4.19 -8.78 -4.48
N ALA A 207 -4.27 -9.61 -5.53
CA ALA A 207 -5.50 -10.31 -5.90
C ALA A 207 -6.01 -11.27 -4.79
N LEU A 208 -5.09 -11.78 -3.96
CA LEU A 208 -5.35 -12.73 -2.88
C LEU A 208 -5.23 -12.13 -1.48
N MET A 209 -4.85 -10.85 -1.36
CA MET A 209 -4.47 -10.27 -0.06
C MET A 209 -5.61 -10.13 0.94
N ASP A 210 -6.85 -10.05 0.47
CA ASP A 210 -8.05 -9.80 1.29
C ASP A 210 -8.51 -11.08 2.02
N ASP A 211 -7.56 -11.75 2.68
CA ASP A 211 -7.75 -12.96 3.47
C ASP A 211 -7.72 -12.62 4.96
N ARG A 212 -8.89 -12.71 5.60
CA ARG A 212 -9.11 -12.35 7.02
C ARG A 212 -8.94 -13.52 7.98
N ARG A 213 -8.34 -14.63 7.52
CA ARG A 213 -8.01 -15.74 8.41
C ARG A 213 -6.89 -15.29 9.35
N ARG A 214 -7.03 -15.60 10.64
CA ARG A 214 -5.97 -15.42 11.63
C ARG A 214 -4.77 -16.31 11.32
N LEU A 215 -3.58 -15.76 11.53
CA LEU A 215 -2.35 -16.55 11.50
C LEU A 215 -2.25 -17.42 12.75
N ALA A 216 -1.68 -18.62 12.60
CA ALA A 216 -1.47 -19.53 13.73
C ALA A 216 -0.35 -19.05 14.67
N ASP A 217 0.63 -18.32 14.12
CA ASP A 217 1.71 -17.66 14.85
C ASP A 217 1.77 -16.20 14.42
N GLN A 218 1.61 -15.25 15.34
CA GLN A 218 1.57 -13.82 15.04
C GLN A 218 2.98 -13.23 15.03
N ARG A 219 3.85 -13.86 14.24
CA ARG A 219 5.27 -13.51 14.14
C ARG A 219 5.72 -13.70 12.70
N MET A 220 6.44 -12.70 12.21
CA MET A 220 7.04 -12.71 10.90
C MET A 220 8.35 -11.93 10.97
N THR A 221 9.35 -12.43 10.26
CA THR A 221 10.62 -11.73 10.06
C THR A 221 10.85 -11.57 8.58
N LEU A 222 11.18 -10.36 8.13
CA LEU A 222 11.58 -10.09 6.74
C LEU A 222 13.03 -9.60 6.74
N VAL A 223 13.84 -10.07 5.79
CA VAL A 223 15.26 -9.73 5.72
C VAL A 223 15.42 -8.46 4.88
N ASN A 224 16.07 -7.43 5.42
CA ASN A 224 16.36 -6.25 4.62
C ASN A 224 17.55 -6.53 3.69
N HIS A 225 17.30 -6.46 2.39
CA HIS A 225 18.32 -6.70 1.36
C HIS A 225 19.03 -5.43 0.89
N ALA A 226 18.59 -4.24 1.33
CA ALA A 226 19.23 -2.97 0.98
C ALA A 226 20.61 -2.87 1.67
N THR A 227 21.63 -2.50 0.91
CA THR A 227 23.03 -2.40 1.37
C THR A 227 23.25 -1.35 2.48
N ASP A 228 22.33 -0.41 2.64
CA ASP A 228 22.32 0.68 3.61
C ASP A 228 21.21 0.52 4.66
N ALA A 229 20.58 -0.65 4.75
CA ALA A 229 19.56 -0.90 5.76
C ALA A 229 20.15 -0.77 7.17
N PHE A 230 19.53 0.09 7.98
CA PHE A 230 19.93 0.30 9.38
C PHE A 230 19.82 -0.99 10.22
N GLU A 231 18.79 -1.80 9.94
CA GLU A 231 18.58 -3.12 10.56
C GLU A 231 18.61 -4.19 9.47
N GLY A 232 19.31 -5.32 9.70
CA GLY A 232 19.37 -6.42 8.74
C GLY A 232 18.07 -7.24 8.64
N MET A 233 17.15 -7.08 9.59
CA MET A 233 15.86 -7.78 9.65
C MET A 233 14.79 -6.87 10.23
N ARG A 234 13.55 -7.03 9.77
CA ARG A 234 12.35 -6.38 10.33
C ARG A 234 11.50 -7.46 10.97
N HIS A 235 11.04 -7.21 12.18
CA HIS A 235 10.14 -8.11 12.90
C HIS A 235 8.75 -7.50 12.97
N TYR A 236 7.75 -8.31 12.67
CA TYR A 236 6.36 -7.93 12.66
C TYR A 236 5.51 -8.90 13.49
N GLY A 237 4.41 -8.36 14.01
CA GLY A 237 3.38 -9.14 14.69
C GLY A 237 2.05 -9.18 13.93
N PRO A 238 2.00 -9.67 12.68
CA PRO A 238 0.75 -9.70 11.93
C PRO A 238 -0.28 -10.60 12.60
N GLU A 239 -1.54 -10.18 12.66
CA GLU A 239 -2.60 -10.98 13.28
C GLU A 239 -3.32 -11.87 12.25
N GLU A 240 -3.58 -11.32 11.07
CA GLU A 240 -4.29 -11.95 9.96
C GLU A 240 -3.40 -12.09 8.72
N VAL A 241 -3.80 -12.94 7.78
CA VAL A 241 -3.07 -13.16 6.53
C VAL A 241 -2.90 -11.85 5.75
N VAL A 242 -3.92 -11.00 5.69
CA VAL A 242 -3.86 -9.67 5.05
C VAL A 242 -2.75 -8.79 5.62
N ASP A 243 -2.51 -8.83 6.93
CA ASP A 243 -1.47 -8.06 7.63
C ASP A 243 -0.08 -8.50 7.18
N ALA A 244 0.15 -9.81 7.11
CA ALA A 244 1.41 -10.39 6.64
C ALA A 244 1.67 -10.10 5.16
N LEU A 245 0.64 -10.24 4.31
CA LEU A 245 0.77 -9.95 2.88
C LEU A 245 1.03 -8.46 2.63
N ALA A 246 0.47 -7.55 3.42
CA ALA A 246 0.78 -6.13 3.34
C ALA A 246 2.25 -5.82 3.68
N ALA A 247 2.84 -6.52 4.65
CA ALA A 247 4.25 -6.35 4.97
C ALA A 247 5.17 -6.92 3.88
N ILE A 248 4.82 -8.08 3.30
CA ILE A 248 5.55 -8.67 2.18
C ILE A 248 5.47 -7.75 0.95
N LEU A 249 4.30 -7.21 0.65
CA LEU A 249 4.14 -6.22 -0.42
C LEU A 249 4.97 -4.95 -0.15
N ASN A 250 5.03 -4.47 1.09
CA ASN A 250 5.91 -3.37 1.46
C ASN A 250 7.39 -3.70 1.25
N GLN A 251 7.80 -4.92 1.60
CA GLN A 251 9.15 -5.40 1.43
C GLN A 251 9.57 -5.50 -0.04
N ILE A 252 8.68 -6.00 -0.91
CA ILE A 252 8.94 -6.14 -2.35
C ILE A 252 8.95 -4.77 -3.05
N THR A 253 7.99 -3.89 -2.73
CA THR A 253 7.72 -2.68 -3.54
C THR A 253 8.22 -1.37 -2.91
N GLY A 254 8.59 -1.39 -1.64
CA GLY A 254 8.83 -0.20 -0.83
C GLY A 254 7.59 0.66 -0.55
N GLN A 255 6.39 0.25 -1.00
CA GLN A 255 5.16 1.02 -0.82
C GLN A 255 4.38 0.60 0.43
N SER A 256 3.57 1.50 0.98
CA SER A 256 2.72 1.22 2.14
C SER A 256 1.42 2.01 2.04
N PHE A 257 0.31 1.36 2.35
CA PHE A 257 -1.02 1.93 2.34
C PHE A 257 -1.69 1.64 3.68
N GLY A 258 -1.32 2.38 4.72
CA GLY A 258 -1.80 2.16 6.10
C GLY A 258 -0.83 1.33 6.97
N ALA A 259 -1.23 1.09 8.21
CA ALA A 259 -0.36 0.61 9.28
C ALA A 259 -0.66 -0.83 9.78
N ILE A 260 -1.15 -1.72 8.91
CA ILE A 260 -1.67 -3.04 9.34
C ILE A 260 -0.61 -4.14 9.56
N MET A 261 0.67 -3.87 9.30
CA MET A 261 1.71 -4.91 9.28
C MET A 261 1.95 -5.58 10.64
N ASN A 262 1.52 -4.95 11.73
CA ASN A 262 1.62 -5.44 13.11
C ASN A 262 0.26 -5.81 13.72
N GLY A 263 -0.73 -6.07 12.87
CA GLY A 263 -2.13 -6.04 13.28
C GLY A 263 -2.76 -4.69 12.91
N GLY A 264 -4.07 -4.70 12.79
CA GLY A 264 -4.84 -3.51 12.51
C GLY A 264 -6.32 -3.77 12.72
N SER A 265 -7.11 -2.72 12.81
CA SER A 265 -8.56 -2.82 12.81
C SER A 265 -9.07 -3.29 11.46
N GLU A 266 -10.30 -3.80 11.43
CA GLU A 266 -10.98 -4.16 10.18
C GLU A 266 -11.05 -2.99 9.19
N ALA A 267 -11.15 -1.77 9.72
CA ALA A 267 -11.25 -0.57 8.92
C ALA A 267 -9.90 -0.15 8.35
N GLU A 268 -8.79 -0.29 9.11
CA GLU A 268 -7.43 -0.12 8.60
C GLU A 268 -7.10 -1.16 7.51
N ARG A 269 -7.47 -2.43 7.74
CA ARG A 269 -7.27 -3.52 6.74
C ARG A 269 -8.03 -3.26 5.46
N THR A 270 -9.28 -2.79 5.56
CA THR A 270 -10.08 -2.42 4.38
C THR A 270 -9.44 -1.27 3.60
N GLY A 271 -8.95 -0.23 4.28
CA GLY A 271 -8.22 0.87 3.66
C GLY A 271 -6.95 0.41 2.96
N ALA A 272 -6.16 -0.44 3.62
CA ALA A 272 -4.93 -0.99 3.07
C ALA A 272 -5.17 -1.84 1.82
N VAL A 273 -6.15 -2.74 1.86
CA VAL A 273 -6.54 -3.54 0.69
C VAL A 273 -6.97 -2.66 -0.47
N ALA A 274 -7.73 -1.59 -0.23
CA ALA A 274 -8.09 -0.65 -1.29
C ALA A 274 -6.85 0.04 -1.88
N GLY A 275 -5.93 0.55 -1.05
CA GLY A 275 -4.70 1.19 -1.52
C GLY A 275 -3.85 0.25 -2.39
N TRP A 276 -3.69 -1.01 -1.97
CA TRP A 276 -2.96 -2.02 -2.75
C TRP A 276 -3.65 -2.38 -4.07
N ARG A 277 -4.99 -2.42 -4.12
CA ARG A 277 -5.74 -2.62 -5.36
C ARG A 277 -5.53 -1.49 -6.35
N VAL A 278 -5.52 -0.24 -5.87
CA VAL A 278 -5.16 0.92 -6.70
C VAL A 278 -3.74 0.77 -7.23
N TYR A 279 -2.78 0.45 -6.36
CA TYR A 279 -1.39 0.25 -6.76
C TYR A 279 -1.24 -0.82 -7.85
N ALA A 280 -1.89 -1.98 -7.68
CA ALA A 280 -1.85 -3.06 -8.67
C ALA A 280 -2.47 -2.66 -10.01
N ALA A 281 -3.54 -1.86 -10.02
CA ALA A 281 -4.10 -1.32 -11.26
C ALA A 281 -3.13 -0.35 -11.96
N ASP A 282 -2.43 0.49 -11.17
CA ASP A 282 -1.47 1.47 -11.68
C ASP A 282 -0.21 0.80 -12.26
N LEU A 283 0.13 -0.45 -11.90
CA LEU A 283 1.26 -1.19 -12.48
C LEU A 283 1.11 -1.45 -13.99
N ALA A 284 -0.13 -1.51 -14.47
CA ALA A 284 -0.42 -1.71 -15.89
C ALA A 284 -0.38 -0.40 -16.69
N CYS A 285 -0.21 0.75 -16.03
CA CYS A 285 -0.08 2.03 -16.70
C CYS A 285 1.32 2.23 -17.29
N PRO A 286 1.44 3.01 -18.38
CA PRO A 286 2.74 3.39 -18.92
C PRO A 286 3.59 4.07 -17.84
N LYS A 287 4.86 3.66 -17.72
CA LYS A 287 5.82 4.37 -16.87
C LYS A 287 6.06 5.76 -17.48
N PRO A 288 6.06 6.83 -16.67
CA PRO A 288 6.35 8.19 -17.15
C PRO A 288 7.77 8.33 -17.70
#